data_AF-A0A177WBZ1-F1
#
_entry.id   AF-A0A177WBZ1-F1
#
_cell.length_a   1.000
_cell.length_b   1.000
_cell.length_c   1.000
_cell.angle_alpha   90.00
_cell.angle_beta   90.00
_cell.angle_gamma   90.00
#
_symmetry.space_group_name_H-M   'P 1'
#
loop_
_entity.id
_entity.type
_entity.pdbx_description
1 polymer ?
#
loop_
_entity_poly.entity_id
_entity_poly.type
_entity_poly.pdbx_seq_one_letter_code
_entity_poly.pdbx_strand_id
1 'polypeptide(L)'
;MDSIRSAAVPGTLLALGATYSHNPLVVSVILAVLAGILTERVIPLVAPIFIKAGRHGKDILKKDQPVIAESIGAVVGVAYFIAMFIFIPIPFLDWFLHDKYSDPSDHQPFPHDRVG
;
A
#
# COMPACT_ATOMS: atom_id res chain seq x y z
N MET A 1 18.34 -16.51 -11.35
CA MET A 1 17.56 -16.62 -10.09
C MET A 1 18.05 -15.63 -9.01
N ASP A 2 19.08 -14.83 -9.31
CA ASP A 2 19.71 -13.92 -8.34
C ASP A 2 19.03 -12.56 -8.22
N SER A 3 18.28 -12.12 -9.25
CA SER A 3 17.55 -10.84 -9.25
C SER A 3 16.37 -10.82 -8.26
N ILE A 4 15.69 -11.95 -8.07
CA ILE A 4 14.56 -12.06 -7.12
C ILE A 4 15.04 -12.08 -5.65
N ARG A 5 16.24 -12.61 -5.39
CA ARG A 5 16.86 -12.56 -4.06
C ARG A 5 17.27 -11.15 -3.66
N SER A 6 17.73 -10.32 -4.60
CA SER A 6 18.14 -8.93 -4.33
C SER A 6 16.97 -7.98 -4.05
N ALA A 7 15.77 -8.26 -4.57
CA ALA A 7 14.56 -7.48 -4.28
C ALA A 7 13.89 -7.87 -2.95
N ALA A 8 14.13 -9.10 -2.47
CA ALA A 8 13.62 -9.59 -1.18
C ALA A 8 14.36 -8.96 0.01
N VAL A 9 15.64 -8.64 -0.12
CA VAL A 9 16.49 -8.01 0.92
C VAL A 9 16.00 -6.62 1.35
N PRO A 10 15.69 -5.66 0.45
CA PRO A 10 15.18 -4.35 0.87
C PRO A 10 13.81 -4.47 1.54
N GLY A 11 12.92 -5.34 1.04
CA GLY A 11 11.59 -5.53 1.63
C GLY A 11 11.61 -6.13 3.05
N THR A 12 12.57 -7.04 3.31
CA THR A 12 12.71 -7.69 4.63
C THR A 12 13.39 -6.79 5.66
N LEU A 13 14.39 -5.99 5.28
CA LEU A 13 15.01 -5.01 6.19
C LEU A 13 14.05 -3.87 6.57
N LEU A 14 13.21 -3.42 5.62
CA LEU A 14 12.20 -2.39 5.89
C LEU A 14 11.06 -2.91 6.77
N ALA A 15 10.64 -4.16 6.57
CA ALA A 15 9.62 -4.80 7.40
C ALA A 15 10.09 -4.98 8.86
N LEU A 16 11.38 -5.27 9.07
CA LEU A 16 12.03 -5.30 10.40
C LEU A 16 12.13 -3.92 11.06
N GLY A 17 12.35 -2.85 10.28
CA GLY A 17 12.30 -1.48 10.80
C GLY A 17 10.90 -1.01 11.17
N ALA A 18 9.88 -1.39 10.38
CA ALA A 18 8.48 -1.08 10.62
C ALA A 18 7.93 -1.78 11.88
N THR A 19 8.40 -2.99 12.19
CA THR A 19 7.97 -3.73 13.39
C THR A 19 8.49 -3.15 14.69
N TYR A 20 9.50 -2.27 14.66
CA TYR A 20 10.08 -1.68 15.87
C TYR A 20 9.37 -0.41 16.36
N SER A 21 8.57 0.24 15.50
CA SER A 21 7.84 1.45 15.88
C SER A 21 6.35 1.24 15.74
N HIS A 22 5.63 1.35 16.85
CA HIS A 22 4.16 1.33 16.90
C HIS A 22 3.50 2.58 16.31
N ASN A 23 4.16 3.24 15.35
CA ASN A 23 3.74 4.49 14.75
C ASN A 23 3.20 4.22 13.34
N PRO A 24 1.87 4.37 13.11
CA PRO A 24 1.26 4.12 11.79
C PRO A 24 1.84 5.04 10.69
N LEU A 25 2.38 6.20 11.06
CA LEU A 25 3.07 7.11 10.14
C LEU A 25 4.35 6.51 9.55
N VAL A 26 5.10 5.73 10.32
CA VAL A 26 6.33 5.09 9.81
C VAL A 26 5.94 4.02 8.80
N VAL A 27 4.92 3.21 9.13
CA VAL A 27 4.41 2.17 8.23
C VAL A 27 3.86 2.78 6.94
N SER A 28 3.18 3.94 6.99
CA SER A 28 2.65 4.59 5.78
C SER A 28 3.74 5.09 4.84
N VAL A 29 4.82 5.69 5.38
CA VAL A 29 5.98 6.14 4.58
C VAL A 29 6.66 4.96 3.90
N ILE A 30 6.85 3.86 4.63
CA ILE A 30 7.41 2.62 4.13
C ILE A 30 6.55 2.06 2.98
N LEU A 31 5.25 1.97 3.18
CA LEU A 31 4.31 1.46 2.19
C LEU A 31 4.27 2.36 0.94
N ALA A 32 4.36 3.67 1.10
CA ALA A 32 4.42 4.62 0.00
C ALA A 32 5.69 4.45 -0.84
N VAL A 33 6.86 4.25 -0.22
CA VAL A 33 8.12 3.97 -0.95
C VAL A 33 8.00 2.66 -1.73
N LEU A 34 7.48 1.59 -1.10
CA LEU A 34 7.29 0.30 -1.78
C LEU A 34 6.30 0.40 -2.94
N ALA A 35 5.17 1.08 -2.73
CA ALA A 35 4.18 1.32 -3.78
C ALA A 35 4.75 2.16 -4.93
N GLY A 36 5.61 3.14 -4.63
CA GLY A 36 6.32 3.94 -5.63
C GLY A 36 7.25 3.10 -6.50
N ILE A 37 8.12 2.28 -5.88
CA ILE A 37 9.02 1.37 -6.60
C ILE A 37 8.23 0.37 -7.45
N LEU A 38 7.15 -0.19 -6.91
CA LEU A 38 6.29 -1.10 -7.65
C LEU A 38 5.66 -0.41 -8.86
N THR A 39 5.12 0.80 -8.67
CA THR A 39 4.48 1.58 -9.74
C THR A 39 5.46 1.93 -10.85
N GLU A 40 6.70 2.32 -10.51
CA GLU A 40 7.75 2.60 -11.49
C GLU A 40 8.02 1.40 -12.41
N ARG A 41 7.99 0.16 -11.87
CA ARG A 41 8.17 -1.06 -12.67
C ARG A 41 6.94 -1.45 -13.48
N VAL A 42 5.75 -1.13 -12.98
CA VAL A 42 4.47 -1.46 -13.64
C VAL A 42 4.18 -0.53 -14.83
N ILE A 43 4.50 0.76 -14.73
CA ILE A 43 4.25 1.74 -15.80
C ILE A 43 4.76 1.29 -17.19
N PRO A 44 6.04 0.88 -17.38
CA PRO A 44 6.53 0.48 -18.70
C PRO A 44 5.89 -0.83 -19.19
N LEU A 45 5.46 -1.72 -18.30
CA LEU A 45 4.79 -2.96 -18.66
C LEU A 45 3.36 -2.72 -19.17
N VAL A 46 2.68 -1.72 -18.59
CA VAL A 46 1.28 -1.40 -18.89
C VAL A 46 1.15 -0.40 -20.04
N ALA A 47 2.16 0.45 -20.27
CA ALA A 47 2.20 1.41 -21.38
C ALA A 47 1.83 0.81 -22.76
N PRO A 48 2.38 -0.34 -23.22
CA PRO A 48 2.01 -0.92 -24.52
C PRO A 48 0.55 -1.39 -24.59
N ILE A 49 -0.05 -1.76 -23.46
CA ILE A 49 -1.47 -2.18 -23.39
C ILE A 49 -2.38 -0.98 -23.67
N PHE A 50 -2.07 0.18 -23.09
CA PHE A 50 -2.82 1.41 -23.32
C PHE A 50 -2.68 1.91 -24.77
N ILE A 51 -1.48 1.80 -25.34
CA ILE A 51 -1.25 2.09 -26.75
C ILE A 51 -2.06 1.14 -27.64
N LYS A 52 -2.07 -0.17 -27.35
CA LYS A 52 -2.89 -1.13 -28.10
C LYS A 52 -4.40 -0.87 -27.97
N ALA A 53 -4.85 -0.36 -26.84
CA ALA A 53 -6.25 -0.01 -26.59
C ALA A 53 -6.70 1.32 -27.24
N GLY A 54 -5.82 1.98 -28.02
CA GLY A 54 -6.12 3.27 -28.65
C GLY A 54 -6.11 4.46 -27.67
N ARG A 55 -5.62 4.26 -26.44
CA ARG A 55 -5.46 5.31 -25.42
C ARG A 55 -4.04 5.83 -25.47
N HIS A 56 -3.74 6.54 -26.54
CA HIS A 56 -2.42 7.12 -26.79
C HIS A 56 -2.53 8.48 -27.47
N GLY A 57 -1.56 9.33 -27.21
CA GLY A 57 -1.43 10.68 -27.77
C GLY A 57 -0.09 10.84 -28.44
N LYS A 58 0.01 11.77 -29.39
CA LYS A 58 1.30 12.16 -29.99
C LYS A 58 1.86 13.34 -29.20
N ASP A 59 3.16 13.28 -28.89
CA ASP A 59 3.86 14.40 -28.30
C ASP A 59 4.16 15.46 -29.38
N ILE A 60 3.24 16.42 -29.55
CA ILE A 60 3.30 17.45 -30.59
C ILE A 60 4.51 18.39 -30.47
N LEU A 61 5.15 18.44 -29.30
CA LEU A 61 6.30 19.32 -29.04
C LEU A 61 7.63 18.69 -29.46
N LYS A 62 7.63 17.44 -29.95
CA LYS A 62 8.83 16.75 -30.44
C LYS A 62 8.78 16.58 -31.96
N LYS A 63 9.94 16.72 -32.61
CA LYS A 63 10.10 16.61 -34.07
C LYS A 63 9.50 15.32 -34.64
N ASP A 64 9.70 14.19 -33.95
CA ASP A 64 9.26 12.87 -34.41
C ASP A 64 7.86 12.48 -33.91
N GLN A 65 7.21 13.36 -33.12
CA GLN A 65 5.87 13.18 -32.57
C GLN A 65 5.60 11.75 -32.04
N PRO A 66 6.44 11.25 -31.10
CA PRO A 66 6.31 9.88 -30.61
C PRO A 66 4.94 9.66 -29.98
N VAL A 67 4.42 8.45 -30.16
CA VAL A 67 3.15 8.02 -29.56
C VAL A 67 3.42 7.58 -28.12
N ILE A 68 2.72 8.19 -27.18
CA ILE A 68 2.85 7.94 -25.74
C ILE A 68 1.51 7.42 -25.22
N ALA A 69 1.55 6.47 -24.29
CA ALA A 69 0.37 5.97 -23.60
C ALA A 69 -0.29 7.09 -22.78
N GLU A 70 -1.58 7.28 -22.96
CA GLU A 70 -2.38 8.25 -22.21
C GLU A 70 -2.97 7.62 -20.95
N SER A 71 -3.38 8.46 -20.01
CA SER A 71 -4.08 8.03 -18.79
C SER A 71 -3.28 7.11 -17.85
N ILE A 72 -1.94 7.14 -17.90
CA ILE A 72 -1.06 6.40 -16.96
C ILE A 72 -1.31 6.77 -15.49
N GLY A 73 -1.83 7.97 -15.22
CA GLY A 73 -2.26 8.38 -13.88
C GLY A 73 -3.32 7.45 -13.26
N ALA A 74 -4.15 6.78 -14.07
CA ALA A 74 -5.10 5.79 -13.56
C ALA A 74 -4.38 4.56 -12.97
N VAL A 75 -3.27 4.12 -13.59
CA VAL A 75 -2.45 3.00 -13.08
C VAL A 75 -1.83 3.38 -11.73
N VAL A 76 -1.33 4.62 -11.61
CA VAL A 76 -0.79 5.16 -10.35
C VAL A 76 -1.88 5.21 -9.27
N GLY A 77 -3.09 5.65 -9.62
CA GLY A 77 -4.23 5.70 -8.70
C GLY A 77 -4.66 4.32 -8.19
N VAL A 78 -4.69 3.31 -9.06
CA VAL A 78 -4.98 1.93 -8.66
C VAL A 78 -3.92 1.40 -7.71
N ALA A 79 -2.63 1.65 -7.98
CA ALA A 79 -1.54 1.26 -7.08
C ALA A 79 -1.66 1.95 -5.71
N TYR A 80 -2.05 3.22 -5.68
CA TYR A 80 -2.34 3.94 -4.44
C TYR A 80 -3.50 3.32 -3.66
N PHE A 81 -4.61 2.97 -4.32
CA PHE A 81 -5.74 2.33 -3.64
C PHE A 81 -5.38 0.96 -3.05
N ILE A 82 -4.60 0.16 -3.77
CA ILE A 82 -4.08 -1.12 -3.26
C ILE A 82 -3.24 -0.89 -2.00
N ALA A 83 -2.33 0.10 -2.02
CA ALA A 83 -1.56 0.46 -0.85
C ALA A 83 -2.46 0.91 0.32
N MET A 84 -3.48 1.73 0.05
CA MET A 84 -4.43 2.16 1.07
C MET A 84 -5.20 0.99 1.68
N PHE A 85 -5.68 0.02 0.89
CA PHE A 85 -6.35 -1.16 1.42
C PHE A 85 -5.46 -2.00 2.33
N ILE A 86 -4.16 -2.09 2.02
CA ILE A 86 -3.17 -2.75 2.88
C ILE A 86 -2.89 -1.93 4.15
N PHE A 87 -2.94 -0.59 4.07
CA PHE A 87 -2.68 0.29 5.20
C PHE A 87 -3.83 0.37 6.21
N ILE A 88 -5.09 0.30 5.76
CA ILE A 88 -6.29 0.41 6.63
C ILE A 88 -6.22 -0.43 7.92
N PRO A 89 -5.83 -1.72 7.94
CA PRO A 89 -5.79 -2.49 9.19
C PRO A 89 -4.69 -2.08 10.17
N ILE A 90 -3.63 -1.40 9.70
CA ILE A 90 -2.44 -1.11 10.52
C ILE A 90 -2.75 -0.20 11.72
N PRO A 91 -3.46 0.93 11.59
CA PRO A 91 -3.81 1.78 12.73
C PRO A 91 -4.74 1.10 13.74
N PHE A 92 -5.48 0.06 13.34
CA PHE A 92 -6.44 -0.64 14.19
C PHE A 92 -5.89 -1.95 14.76
N LEU A 93 -4.62 -2.28 14.51
CA LEU A 93 -4.05 -3.57 14.86
C LEU A 93 -4.09 -3.83 16.38
N ASP A 94 -3.89 -2.78 17.19
CA ASP A 94 -4.05 -2.86 18.65
C ASP A 94 -5.44 -3.25 19.10
N TRP A 95 -6.46 -2.74 18.42
CA TRP A 95 -7.85 -3.05 18.73
C TRP A 95 -8.19 -4.50 18.36
N PHE A 96 -7.61 -5.01 17.27
CA PHE A 96 -7.77 -6.41 16.87
C PHE A 96 -6.99 -7.39 17.75
N LEU A 97 -5.86 -6.98 18.32
CA LEU A 97 -4.97 -7.85 19.10
C LEU A 97 -5.23 -7.80 20.61
N HIS A 98 -5.63 -6.65 21.16
CA HIS A 98 -6.01 -6.54 22.57
C HIS A 98 -7.47 -6.92 22.76
N ASP A 99 -7.70 -8.18 23.08
CA ASP A 99 -8.99 -8.63 23.59
C ASP A 99 -9.17 -8.13 25.03
N LYS A 100 -9.61 -6.88 25.18
CA LYS A 100 -9.93 -6.30 26.51
C LYS A 100 -11.11 -6.99 27.21
N TYR A 101 -11.76 -7.94 26.55
CA TYR A 101 -12.96 -8.62 27.05
C TYR A 101 -12.69 -10.00 27.65
N SER A 102 -11.47 -10.54 27.54
CA SER A 102 -11.13 -11.86 28.11
C SER A 102 -10.49 -11.81 29.49
N ASP A 103 -10.22 -10.62 30.05
CA ASP A 103 -9.74 -10.50 31.43
C ASP A 103 -10.88 -10.84 32.41
N PRO A 104 -10.76 -11.93 33.20
CA PRO A 104 -11.78 -12.31 34.15
C PRO A 104 -11.90 -11.35 35.36
N SER A 105 -11.06 -10.33 35.45
CA SER A 105 -11.10 -9.33 36.52
C SER A 105 -11.70 -7.99 36.08
N ASP A 106 -11.90 -7.77 34.77
CA ASP A 106 -12.44 -6.53 34.20
C ASP A 106 -13.88 -6.67 33.66
N HIS A 107 -14.56 -7.79 33.95
CA HIS A 107 -16.01 -7.85 33.76
C HIS A 107 -16.70 -6.99 34.81
N GLN A 108 -16.81 -5.73 34.46
CA GLN A 108 -17.80 -4.81 34.98
C GLN A 108 -19.18 -5.50 34.89
N PRO A 109 -19.85 -5.79 36.03
CA PRO A 109 -21.18 -6.37 36.00
C PRO A 109 -22.10 -5.44 35.22
N PHE A 110 -23.05 -6.02 34.47
CA PHE A 110 -23.91 -5.25 33.59
C PHE A 110 -24.62 -4.16 34.40
N PRO A 111 -24.95 -3.00 33.81
CA PRO A 111 -25.47 -1.86 34.56
C PRO A 111 -26.71 -2.16 35.43
N HIS A 112 -27.49 -3.19 35.09
CA HIS A 112 -28.66 -3.61 35.87
C HIS A 112 -28.32 -4.47 37.10
N ASP A 113 -27.17 -5.13 37.12
CA ASP A 113 -26.68 -5.92 38.26
C ASP A 113 -26.18 -5.03 39.42
N ARG A 114 -26.01 -3.72 39.19
CA ARG A 114 -25.45 -2.76 40.15
C ARG A 114 -26.50 -2.10 41.06
N VAL A 115 -27.78 -2.39 40.85
CA VAL A 115 -28.90 -1.68 41.50
C VAL A 115 -29.64 -2.58 42.50
N GLY A 116 -29.01 -3.67 42.95
CA GLY A 116 -29.51 -4.58 43.99
C GLY A 116 -28.89 -4.33 45.34
#